data_AF-A0A6I3LPR7-F1
#
_entry.id   AF-A0A6I3LPR7-F1
#
_cell.length_a   1.000
_cell.length_b   1.000
_cell.length_c   1.000
_cell.angle_alpha   90.00
_cell.angle_beta   90.00
_cell.angle_gamma   90.00
#
_symmetry.space_group_name_H-M   'P 1'
#
loop_
_entity.id
_entity.type
_entity.pdbx_description
1 polymer ?
#
loop_
_entity_poly.entity_id
_entity_poly.type
_entity_poly.pdbx_seq_one_letter_code
_entity_poly.pdbx_strand_id
1 'polypeptide(L)'
;MNILPQQLNALDILNIFIEEHRICSPLDFEADVNFILNFNTTVSDWRCARDLMPWRPLSRFLNIEFNLTVSEQQWKAVLTPARKRTLRDVCELIAQHCTFTSVTPVQLLENSCLSASVFITLKKYLARRGVQVDELKPSTLIAPYLDTDFSAMIEQIGILARGNKVFEVLDFTSTTHLDNSFFNLPSTPIALETGSILTFRDVVEKIIAVNDPYRSCES
;
A
#
# COMPACT_ATOMS: atom_id res chain seq x y z
N MET A 1 14.05 0.03 -22.17
CA MET A 1 13.43 -1.19 -21.62
C MET A 1 12.55 -0.74 -20.47
N ASN A 2 11.22 -0.84 -20.60
CA ASN A 2 10.30 -0.47 -19.52
C ASN A 2 10.22 -1.65 -18.55
N ILE A 3 10.90 -1.52 -17.41
CA ILE A 3 10.99 -2.60 -16.42
C ILE A 3 9.72 -2.65 -15.54
N LEU A 4 8.89 -1.59 -15.59
CA LEU A 4 7.59 -1.54 -14.94
C LEU A 4 6.49 -1.50 -16.02
N PRO A 5 5.59 -2.51 -16.11
CA PRO A 5 4.53 -2.56 -17.10
C PRO A 5 3.47 -1.46 -16.91
N GLN A 6 2.57 -1.38 -17.91
CA GLN A 6 1.41 -0.49 -18.03
C GLN A 6 0.54 -0.35 -16.77
N GLN A 7 -0.39 0.62 -16.85
CA GLN A 7 -1.53 0.88 -15.98
C GLN A 7 -1.94 -0.32 -15.10
N LEU A 8 -2.15 -0.08 -13.80
CA LEU A 8 -2.60 -1.12 -12.87
C LEU A 8 -3.87 -1.78 -13.40
N ASN A 9 -3.84 -3.11 -13.52
CA ASN A 9 -5.00 -3.92 -13.87
C ASN A 9 -5.72 -4.37 -12.58
N ALA A 10 -6.90 -4.98 -12.73
CA ALA A 10 -7.71 -5.40 -11.58
C ALA A 10 -7.01 -6.42 -10.65
N LEU A 11 -6.11 -7.26 -11.18
CA LEU A 11 -5.33 -8.21 -10.36
C LEU A 11 -4.28 -7.47 -9.52
N ASP A 12 -3.65 -6.44 -10.07
CA ASP A 12 -2.72 -5.61 -9.32
C ASP A 12 -3.42 -4.90 -8.16
N ILE A 13 -4.63 -4.37 -8.40
CA ILE A 13 -5.43 -3.73 -7.35
C ILE A 13 -5.84 -4.74 -6.27
N LEU A 14 -6.24 -5.96 -6.65
CA LEU A 14 -6.54 -7.01 -5.69
C LEU A 14 -5.31 -7.37 -4.84
N ASN A 15 -4.14 -7.49 -5.47
CA ASN A 15 -2.90 -7.78 -4.77
C ASN A 15 -2.51 -6.65 -3.80
N ILE A 16 -2.77 -5.40 -4.14
CA ILE A 16 -2.59 -4.25 -3.22
C ILE A 16 -3.47 -4.43 -1.98
N PHE A 17 -4.76 -4.74 -2.14
CA PHE A 17 -5.65 -4.99 -1.00
C PHE A 17 -5.24 -6.20 -0.15
N ILE A 18 -4.75 -7.28 -0.78
CA ILE A 18 -4.24 -8.46 -0.08
C ILE A 18 -3.04 -8.08 0.78
N GLU A 19 -2.10 -7.31 0.22
CA GLU A 19 -0.88 -6.91 0.92
C GLU A 19 -1.15 -5.90 2.04
N GLU A 20 -2.04 -4.94 1.80
CA GLU A 20 -2.53 -4.03 2.84
C GLU A 20 -3.21 -4.81 3.98
N HIS A 21 -4.06 -5.77 3.66
CA HIS A 21 -4.70 -6.60 4.68
C HIS A 21 -3.65 -7.38 5.48
N ARG A 22 -2.69 -8.04 4.82
CA ARG A 22 -1.60 -8.77 5.50
C ARG A 22 -0.81 -7.88 6.47
N ILE A 23 -0.55 -6.64 6.09
CA ILE A 23 0.24 -5.69 6.89
C ILE A 23 -0.58 -5.08 8.02
N CYS A 24 -1.83 -4.68 7.73
CA CYS A 24 -2.63 -3.86 8.64
C CYS A 24 -3.52 -4.69 9.56
N SER A 25 -4.00 -5.87 9.14
CA SER A 25 -4.92 -6.67 9.95
C SER A 25 -4.34 -7.09 11.31
N PRO A 26 -3.03 -7.39 11.48
CA PRO A 26 -2.49 -7.70 12.80
C PRO A 26 -2.51 -6.51 13.78
N LEU A 27 -2.69 -5.29 13.28
CA LEU A 27 -2.72 -4.05 14.06
C LEU A 27 -4.13 -3.65 14.49
N ASP A 28 -5.15 -4.24 13.88
CA ASP A 28 -6.55 -3.91 14.11
C ASP A 28 -7.23 -5.08 14.81
N PHE A 29 -7.66 -4.85 16.06
CA PHE A 29 -8.31 -5.88 16.86
C PHE A 29 -9.70 -6.30 16.29
N GLU A 30 -10.28 -5.49 15.40
CA GLU A 30 -11.54 -5.80 14.72
C GLU A 30 -11.35 -6.64 13.44
N ALA A 31 -10.12 -6.70 12.90
CA ALA A 31 -9.82 -7.37 11.64
C ALA A 31 -9.60 -8.88 11.81
N ASP A 32 -10.15 -9.67 10.89
CA ASP A 32 -9.84 -11.10 10.79
C ASP A 32 -8.53 -11.32 10.02
N VAL A 33 -7.44 -11.55 10.77
CA VAL A 33 -6.09 -11.77 10.23
C VAL A 33 -5.96 -13.00 9.32
N ASN A 34 -6.92 -13.93 9.36
CA ASN A 34 -6.89 -15.15 8.54
C ASN A 34 -7.77 -15.03 7.29
N PHE A 35 -8.40 -13.88 7.06
CA PHE A 35 -9.31 -13.71 5.94
C PHE A 35 -8.55 -13.61 4.61
N ILE A 36 -8.85 -14.52 3.68
CA ILE A 36 -8.19 -14.54 2.37
C ILE A 36 -9.04 -13.75 1.36
N LEU A 37 -8.60 -12.52 1.05
CA LEU A 37 -9.22 -11.70 0.02
C LEU A 37 -9.01 -12.31 -1.38
N ASN A 38 -10.06 -12.31 -2.18
CA ASN A 38 -10.03 -12.69 -3.59
C ASN A 38 -11.14 -11.95 -4.36
N PHE A 39 -11.19 -12.10 -5.69
CA PHE A 39 -12.18 -11.40 -6.51
C PHE A 39 -13.65 -11.69 -6.17
N ASN A 40 -13.94 -12.85 -5.56
CA ASN A 40 -15.30 -13.25 -5.19
C ASN A 40 -15.67 -12.77 -3.78
N THR A 41 -14.72 -12.28 -2.99
CA THR A 41 -14.99 -11.66 -1.69
C THR A 41 -16.02 -10.55 -1.86
N THR A 42 -17.11 -10.61 -1.10
CA THR A 42 -18.14 -9.57 -1.16
C THR A 42 -17.63 -8.28 -0.53
N VAL A 43 -18.17 -7.13 -0.92
CA VAL A 43 -17.85 -5.84 -0.28
C VAL A 43 -18.21 -5.88 1.21
N SER A 44 -19.22 -6.65 1.60
CA SER A 44 -19.55 -6.87 3.01
C SER A 44 -18.41 -7.58 3.74
N ASP A 45 -17.91 -8.68 3.19
CA ASP A 45 -16.86 -9.48 3.82
C ASP A 45 -15.53 -8.72 3.84
N TRP A 46 -15.20 -8.03 2.73
CA TRP A 46 -14.01 -7.18 2.67
C TRP A 46 -14.01 -6.10 3.74
N ARG A 47 -15.16 -5.45 3.98
CA ARG A 47 -15.29 -4.45 5.05
C ARG A 47 -15.14 -5.09 6.43
N CYS A 48 -15.64 -6.30 6.66
CA CYS A 48 -15.43 -7.04 7.91
C CYS A 48 -13.97 -7.44 8.12
N ALA A 49 -13.23 -7.75 7.05
CA ALA A 49 -11.81 -8.06 7.12
C ALA A 49 -10.91 -6.82 7.30
N ARG A 50 -11.48 -5.61 7.26
CA ARG A 50 -10.79 -4.35 7.52
C ARG A 50 -11.34 -3.70 8.78
N ASP A 51 -11.93 -2.51 8.66
CA ASP A 51 -12.34 -1.62 9.75
C ASP A 51 -13.85 -1.32 9.72
N LEU A 52 -14.63 -2.16 9.03
CA LEU A 52 -16.07 -2.03 8.81
C LEU A 52 -16.52 -0.70 8.15
N MET A 53 -15.60 0.08 7.59
CA MET A 53 -15.85 1.45 7.11
C MET A 53 -17.06 1.52 6.16
N PRO A 54 -18.05 2.40 6.40
CA PRO A 54 -19.18 2.56 5.50
C PRO A 54 -18.78 2.96 4.08
N TRP A 55 -19.59 2.57 3.08
CA TRP A 55 -19.20 2.69 1.66
C TRP A 55 -18.87 4.13 1.20
N ARG A 56 -19.49 5.17 1.78
CA ARG A 56 -19.22 6.57 1.41
C ARG A 56 -17.83 7.03 1.87
N PRO A 57 -17.45 6.94 3.15
CA PRO A 57 -16.07 7.14 3.58
C PRO A 57 -15.07 6.28 2.78
N LEU A 58 -15.36 4.99 2.58
CA LEU A 58 -14.49 4.08 1.82
C LEU A 58 -14.26 4.59 0.39
N SER A 59 -15.32 5.02 -0.30
CA SER A 59 -15.20 5.57 -1.66
C SER A 59 -14.31 6.82 -1.74
N ARG A 60 -14.35 7.67 -0.71
CA ARG A 60 -13.50 8.86 -0.63
C ARG A 60 -12.05 8.48 -0.35
N PHE A 61 -11.84 7.50 0.54
CA PHE A 61 -10.52 6.96 0.82
C PHE A 61 -9.88 6.37 -0.45
N LEU A 62 -10.58 5.49 -1.17
CA LEU A 62 -10.10 4.89 -2.40
C LEU A 62 -9.80 5.92 -3.51
N ASN A 63 -10.60 6.99 -3.59
CA ASN A 63 -10.30 8.10 -4.50
C ASN A 63 -8.97 8.79 -4.15
N ILE A 64 -8.66 8.94 -2.85
CA ILE A 64 -7.41 9.59 -2.42
C ILE A 64 -6.23 8.65 -2.64
N GLU A 65 -6.33 7.40 -2.17
CA GLU A 65 -5.30 6.36 -2.25
C GLU A 65 -4.82 6.13 -3.69
N PHE A 66 -5.76 5.92 -4.61
CA PHE A 66 -5.46 5.66 -6.02
C PHE A 66 -5.46 6.93 -6.89
N ASN A 67 -5.61 8.12 -6.29
CA ASN A 67 -5.68 9.41 -6.98
C ASN A 67 -6.73 9.42 -8.12
N LEU A 68 -7.96 9.04 -7.79
CA LEU A 68 -9.09 8.91 -8.69
C LEU A 68 -10.07 10.09 -8.55
N THR A 69 -10.83 10.32 -9.62
CA THR A 69 -11.93 11.30 -9.65
C THR A 69 -13.28 10.60 -9.90
N VAL A 70 -13.43 9.37 -9.41
CA VAL A 70 -14.64 8.56 -9.57
C VAL A 70 -15.78 9.14 -8.74
N SER A 71 -16.96 9.27 -9.37
CA SER A 71 -18.14 9.86 -8.74
C SER A 71 -18.75 8.95 -7.67
N GLU A 72 -19.49 9.55 -6.72
CA GLU A 72 -20.25 8.79 -5.70
C GLU A 72 -21.21 7.77 -6.34
N GLN A 73 -21.82 8.10 -7.49
CA GLN A 73 -22.76 7.20 -8.18
C GLN A 73 -22.04 5.95 -8.73
N GLN A 74 -20.87 6.11 -9.33
CA GLN A 74 -20.06 4.99 -9.81
C GLN A 74 -19.58 4.13 -8.64
N TRP A 75 -19.11 4.75 -7.57
CA TRP A 75 -18.73 4.02 -6.35
C TRP A 75 -19.90 3.27 -5.74
N LYS A 76 -21.07 3.90 -5.66
CA LYS A 76 -22.29 3.25 -5.17
C LYS A 76 -22.64 2.02 -6.00
N ALA A 77 -22.45 2.07 -7.33
CA ALA A 77 -22.75 0.97 -8.22
C ALA A 77 -21.91 -0.29 -7.94
N VAL A 78 -20.67 -0.14 -7.47
CA VAL A 78 -19.75 -1.26 -7.16
C VAL A 78 -19.63 -1.56 -5.66
N LEU A 79 -20.01 -0.64 -4.76
CA LEU A 79 -19.95 -0.87 -3.31
C LEU A 79 -21.32 -1.26 -2.71
N THR A 80 -22.41 -1.12 -3.46
CA THR A 80 -23.77 -1.39 -2.97
C THR A 80 -24.60 -2.22 -3.95
N PRO A 81 -25.45 -3.15 -3.45
CA PRO A 81 -25.52 -3.61 -2.05
C PRO A 81 -24.31 -4.49 -1.68
N ALA A 82 -23.75 -4.25 -0.48
CA ALA A 82 -22.45 -4.80 -0.09
C ALA A 82 -22.37 -6.34 -0.07
N ARG A 83 -23.49 -7.02 0.21
CA ARG A 83 -23.56 -8.50 0.20
C ARG A 83 -23.64 -9.13 -1.20
N LYS A 84 -23.77 -8.33 -2.26
CA LYS A 84 -23.86 -8.82 -3.64
C LYS A 84 -22.69 -8.39 -4.51
N ARG A 85 -22.20 -7.16 -4.29
CA ARG A 85 -21.02 -6.65 -5.01
C ARG A 85 -19.75 -7.27 -4.47
N THR A 86 -18.77 -7.44 -5.34
CA THR A 86 -17.51 -8.13 -5.00
C THR A 86 -16.29 -7.25 -5.22
N LEU A 87 -15.14 -7.71 -4.71
CA LEU A 87 -13.86 -7.07 -4.97
C LEU A 87 -13.53 -6.99 -6.46
N ARG A 88 -14.03 -7.91 -7.30
CA ARG A 88 -13.90 -7.78 -8.76
C ARG A 88 -14.46 -6.44 -9.27
N ASP A 89 -15.70 -6.12 -8.90
CA ASP A 89 -16.36 -4.88 -9.34
C ASP A 89 -15.56 -3.64 -8.92
N VAL A 90 -15.02 -3.67 -7.69
CA VAL A 90 -14.21 -2.58 -7.11
C VAL A 90 -12.87 -2.45 -7.84
N CYS A 91 -12.15 -3.55 -8.00
CA CYS A 91 -10.82 -3.57 -8.63
C CYS A 91 -10.89 -3.17 -10.10
N GLU A 92 -11.91 -3.59 -10.83
CA GLU A 92 -12.13 -3.21 -12.23
C GLU A 92 -12.44 -1.71 -12.36
N LEU A 93 -13.25 -1.14 -11.46
CA LEU A 93 -13.51 0.31 -11.46
C LEU A 93 -12.25 1.12 -11.18
N ILE A 94 -11.43 0.70 -10.20
CA ILE A 94 -10.16 1.36 -9.89
C ILE A 94 -9.23 1.26 -11.09
N ALA A 95 -9.02 0.07 -11.65
CA ALA A 95 -8.13 -0.14 -12.79
C ALA A 95 -8.54 0.71 -14.01
N GLN A 96 -9.84 0.83 -14.27
CA GLN A 96 -10.38 1.65 -15.37
C GLN A 96 -10.04 3.14 -15.22
N HIS A 97 -10.04 3.66 -13.99
CA HIS A 97 -9.87 5.09 -13.72
C HIS A 97 -8.47 5.47 -13.22
N CYS A 98 -7.64 4.50 -12.83
CA CYS A 98 -6.31 4.75 -12.30
C CYS A 98 -5.37 5.15 -13.43
N THR A 99 -4.96 6.42 -13.45
CA THR A 99 -3.89 6.89 -14.35
C THR A 99 -2.54 6.68 -13.70
N PHE A 100 -2.06 5.43 -13.69
CA PHE A 100 -0.71 5.13 -13.24
C PHE A 100 0.30 5.51 -14.33
N THR A 101 1.09 6.55 -14.10
CA THR A 101 2.15 6.93 -15.05
C THR A 101 3.25 5.89 -14.93
N SER A 102 3.55 5.19 -16.03
CA SER A 102 4.68 4.25 -16.07
C SER A 102 5.95 4.93 -15.58
N VAL A 103 6.64 4.31 -14.63
CA VAL A 103 7.92 4.82 -14.14
C VAL A 103 9.00 4.46 -15.16
N THR A 104 9.33 5.41 -16.03
CA THR A 104 10.40 5.28 -17.02
C THR A 104 11.73 5.73 -16.41
N PRO A 105 12.85 5.06 -16.70
CA PRO A 105 14.16 5.51 -16.25
C PRO A 105 14.46 6.97 -16.61
N VAL A 106 14.90 7.76 -15.63
CA VAL A 106 15.40 9.12 -15.83
C VAL A 106 16.85 9.07 -16.27
N GLN A 107 17.27 9.99 -17.14
CA GLN A 107 18.68 10.18 -17.46
C GLN A 107 19.36 10.98 -16.35
N LEU A 108 20.41 10.40 -15.76
CA LEU A 108 21.30 11.06 -14.80
C LEU A 108 22.73 10.83 -15.26
N LEU A 109 23.45 11.92 -15.55
CA LEU A 109 24.85 11.87 -15.99
C LEU A 109 25.06 10.81 -17.10
N GLU A 110 24.24 10.90 -18.15
CA GLU A 110 24.24 10.01 -19.33
C GLU A 110 23.79 8.55 -19.08
N ASN A 111 23.49 8.18 -17.83
CA ASN A 111 23.01 6.85 -17.48
C ASN A 111 21.50 6.84 -17.19
N SER A 112 20.81 5.84 -17.74
CA SER A 112 19.40 5.57 -17.44
C SER A 112 19.27 4.92 -16.06
N CYS A 113 18.64 5.61 -15.10
CA CYS A 113 18.56 5.18 -13.71
C CYS A 113 17.11 4.88 -13.27
N LEU A 114 16.73 3.59 -13.25
CA LEU A 114 15.41 3.15 -12.81
C LEU A 114 15.18 3.45 -11.32
N SER A 115 16.17 3.18 -10.46
CA SER A 115 16.07 3.42 -9.01
C SER A 115 15.80 4.88 -8.68
N ALA A 116 16.47 5.82 -9.36
CA ALA A 116 16.17 7.24 -9.20
C ALA A 116 14.72 7.58 -9.59
N SER A 117 14.20 6.95 -10.65
CA SER A 117 12.85 7.19 -11.14
C SER A 117 11.79 6.68 -10.15
N VAL A 118 12.00 5.47 -9.61
CA VAL A 118 11.12 4.89 -8.58
C VAL A 118 11.18 5.74 -7.32
N PHE A 119 12.37 6.15 -6.87
CA PHE A 119 12.53 7.03 -5.70
C PHE A 119 11.81 8.36 -5.86
N ILE A 120 11.99 9.05 -7.01
CA ILE A 120 11.31 10.32 -7.30
C ILE A 120 9.79 10.13 -7.34
N THR A 121 9.32 9.02 -7.91
CA THR A 121 7.87 8.70 -7.96
C THR A 121 7.31 8.47 -6.57
N LEU A 122 7.97 7.64 -5.74
CA LEU A 122 7.57 7.42 -4.35
C LEU A 122 7.55 8.73 -3.56
N LYS A 123 8.60 9.54 -3.68
CA LYS A 123 8.70 10.86 -3.05
C LYS A 123 7.52 11.77 -3.42
N LYS A 124 7.14 11.80 -4.71
CA LYS A 124 5.99 12.56 -5.21
C LYS A 124 4.66 12.02 -4.68
N TYR A 125 4.52 10.71 -4.57
CA TYR A 125 3.32 10.06 -4.05
C TYR A 125 3.13 10.37 -2.57
N LEU A 126 4.19 10.24 -1.77
CA LEU A 126 4.18 10.60 -0.35
C LEU A 126 3.86 12.08 -0.13
N ALA A 127 4.47 12.99 -0.90
CA ALA A 127 4.18 14.42 -0.82
C ALA A 127 2.69 14.75 -1.05
N ARG A 128 2.04 14.05 -1.99
CA ARG A 128 0.59 14.22 -2.25
C ARG A 128 -0.28 13.73 -1.11
N ARG A 129 0.22 12.82 -0.28
CA ARG A 129 -0.45 12.35 0.95
C ARG A 129 -0.16 13.26 2.15
N GLY A 130 0.62 14.34 1.97
CA GLY A 130 0.95 15.29 3.03
C GLY A 130 2.21 14.96 3.82
N VAL A 131 2.92 13.89 3.44
CA VAL A 131 4.18 13.50 4.07
C VAL A 131 5.24 14.56 3.77
N GLN A 132 6.02 14.95 4.78
CA GLN A 132 7.16 15.84 4.59
C GLN A 132 8.24 15.09 3.80
N VAL A 133 8.66 15.61 2.63
CA VAL A 133 9.70 14.93 1.83
C VAL A 133 10.89 15.79 1.42
N ASP A 134 10.98 17.07 1.81
CA ASP A 134 12.02 17.97 1.26
C ASP A 134 13.44 17.42 1.51
N GLU A 135 13.69 16.88 2.70
CA GLU A 135 14.99 16.30 3.08
C GLU A 135 15.14 14.81 2.74
N LEU A 136 14.12 14.19 2.15
CA LEU A 136 14.10 12.78 1.80
C LEU A 136 15.19 12.46 0.75
N LYS A 137 16.09 11.55 1.11
CA LYS A 137 17.19 11.02 0.28
C LYS A 137 17.12 9.49 0.26
N PRO A 138 17.75 8.81 -0.71
CA PRO A 138 17.78 7.35 -0.72
C PRO A 138 18.37 6.73 0.56
N SER A 139 19.31 7.39 1.23
CA SER A 139 19.91 6.93 2.49
C SER A 139 19.08 7.28 3.74
N THR A 140 17.95 7.97 3.59
CA THR A 140 17.07 8.29 4.73
C THR A 140 16.48 7.00 5.29
N LEU A 141 16.45 6.87 6.62
CA LEU A 141 15.84 5.74 7.31
C LEU A 141 14.31 5.77 7.14
N ILE A 142 13.70 4.61 6.98
CA ILE A 142 12.24 4.50 6.80
C ILE A 142 11.47 4.44 8.13
N ALA A 143 12.12 4.00 9.21
CA ALA A 143 11.45 3.80 10.50
C ALA A 143 10.73 5.06 11.02
N PRO A 144 11.31 6.28 10.99
CA PRO A 144 10.60 7.49 11.41
C PRO A 144 9.33 7.76 10.58
N TYR A 145 9.35 7.46 9.28
CA TYR A 145 8.22 7.67 8.38
C TYR A 145 7.14 6.60 8.55
N LEU A 146 7.53 5.38 8.91
CA LEU A 146 6.56 4.34 9.24
C LEU A 146 5.91 4.58 10.61
N ASP A 147 6.55 5.33 11.50
CA ASP A 147 5.95 5.77 12.77
C ASP A 147 4.95 6.91 12.57
N THR A 148 5.33 7.96 11.82
CA THR A 148 4.48 9.16 11.67
C THR A 148 3.47 9.09 10.52
N ASP A 149 3.81 8.37 9.45
CA ASP A 149 3.09 8.38 8.17
C ASP A 149 2.78 6.97 7.66
N PHE A 150 2.55 6.03 8.59
CA PHE A 150 2.38 4.59 8.32
C PHE A 150 1.47 4.29 7.12
N SER A 151 0.22 4.78 7.13
CA SER A 151 -0.75 4.50 6.06
C SER A 151 -0.26 5.02 4.71
N ALA A 152 0.25 6.25 4.64
CA ALA A 152 0.81 6.79 3.41
C ALA A 152 2.01 5.98 2.90
N MET A 153 2.87 5.50 3.80
CA MET A 153 4.01 4.66 3.44
C MET A 153 3.56 3.32 2.85
N ILE A 154 2.69 2.58 3.57
CA ILE A 154 2.23 1.25 3.14
C ILE A 154 1.44 1.33 1.83
N GLU A 155 0.47 2.25 1.72
CA GLU A 155 -0.36 2.43 0.53
C GLU A 155 0.49 2.74 -0.71
N GLN A 156 1.39 3.74 -0.62
CA GLN A 156 2.15 4.20 -1.79
C GLN A 156 3.26 3.21 -2.19
N ILE A 157 3.85 2.49 -1.22
CA ILE A 157 4.77 1.38 -1.51
C ILE A 157 4.00 0.23 -2.17
N GLY A 158 2.84 -0.16 -1.64
CA GLY A 158 1.99 -1.22 -2.19
C GLY A 158 1.58 -0.93 -3.63
N ILE A 159 1.18 0.30 -3.92
CA ILE A 159 0.85 0.77 -5.27
C ILE A 159 2.05 0.64 -6.22
N LEU A 160 3.24 1.11 -5.83
CA LEU A 160 4.44 1.02 -6.65
C LEU A 160 4.93 -0.43 -6.82
N ALA A 161 4.73 -1.27 -5.80
CA ALA A 161 5.04 -2.69 -5.81
C ALA A 161 3.94 -3.53 -6.50
N ARG A 162 2.84 -2.91 -6.94
CA ARG A 162 1.70 -3.59 -7.59
C ARG A 162 1.12 -4.71 -6.70
N GLY A 163 1.16 -4.49 -5.38
CA GLY A 163 0.72 -5.45 -4.36
C GLY A 163 1.70 -6.59 -4.08
N ASN A 164 2.90 -6.59 -4.67
CA ASN A 164 3.92 -7.55 -4.33
C ASN A 164 4.58 -7.21 -2.98
N LYS A 165 5.01 -8.26 -2.24
CA LYS A 165 5.58 -8.13 -0.90
C LYS A 165 6.91 -7.38 -0.89
N VAL A 166 6.93 -6.19 -0.32
CA VAL A 166 8.17 -5.42 -0.08
C VAL A 166 8.74 -5.75 1.30
N PHE A 167 7.90 -5.78 2.32
CA PHE A 167 8.29 -6.08 3.69
C PHE A 167 7.99 -7.55 4.02
N GLU A 168 9.02 -8.41 3.98
CA GLU A 168 8.88 -9.81 4.42
C GLU A 168 8.60 -9.90 5.92
N VAL A 169 9.26 -9.01 6.68
CA VAL A 169 9.04 -8.81 8.11
C VAL A 169 8.60 -7.36 8.28
N LEU A 170 7.46 -7.19 8.94
CA LEU A 170 6.96 -5.92 9.43
C LEU A 170 6.28 -6.22 10.75
N ASP A 171 7.06 -6.19 11.82
CA ASP A 171 6.58 -6.51 13.17
C ASP A 171 6.61 -5.29 14.07
N PHE A 172 5.69 -5.29 15.01
CA PHE A 172 5.42 -4.21 15.96
C PHE A 172 5.85 -4.72 17.32
N THR A 173 7.12 -4.53 17.66
CA THR A 173 7.61 -4.95 18.98
C THR A 173 7.05 -3.99 20.03
N SER A 174 6.01 -4.44 20.73
CA SER A 174 5.55 -3.80 21.96
C SER A 174 6.62 -4.03 23.03
N THR A 175 7.34 -2.97 23.40
CA THR A 175 8.09 -3.00 24.65
C THR A 175 7.11 -2.70 25.79
N THR A 176 6.76 -3.78 26.52
CA THR A 176 6.18 -3.89 27.87
C THR A 176 4.76 -4.47 28.01
N HIS A 177 4.69 -5.38 28.99
CA HIS A 177 3.57 -6.11 29.55
C HIS A 177 2.22 -5.37 29.53
N LEU A 178 1.21 -6.03 28.97
CA LEU A 178 -0.20 -5.70 29.18
C LEU A 178 -0.54 -5.89 30.67
N ASP A 179 -0.58 -4.78 31.40
CA ASP A 179 -1.40 -4.66 32.60
C ASP A 179 -2.78 -4.11 32.19
N ASN A 180 -3.83 -4.75 32.66
CA ASN A 180 -5.22 -4.63 32.19
C ASN A 180 -5.90 -3.32 32.65
N SER A 181 -5.34 -2.16 32.30
CA SER A 181 -5.96 -0.86 32.63
C SER A 181 -6.34 -0.11 31.35
N PHE A 182 -7.64 -0.13 31.06
CA PHE A 182 -8.30 0.29 29.82
C PHE A 182 -8.34 1.80 29.54
N PHE A 183 -7.67 2.68 30.32
CA PHE A 183 -7.90 4.13 30.16
C PHE A 183 -6.71 5.08 30.34
N ASN A 184 -5.47 4.61 30.40
CA ASN A 184 -4.30 5.49 30.30
C ASN A 184 -3.11 4.73 29.74
N LEU A 185 -2.82 4.90 28.45
CA LEU A 185 -1.53 4.47 27.88
C LEU A 185 -0.79 5.70 27.37
N PRO A 186 0.37 6.03 27.97
CA PRO A 186 1.41 6.73 27.22
C PRO A 186 1.78 5.81 26.06
N SER A 187 1.64 6.28 24.83
CA SER A 187 2.05 5.54 23.63
C SER A 187 3.56 5.32 23.67
N THR A 188 4.00 4.19 24.21
CA THR A 188 5.37 3.72 24.08
C THR A 188 5.68 3.57 22.59
N PRO A 189 6.89 3.96 22.13
CA PRO A 189 7.26 3.79 20.73
C PRO A 189 7.17 2.31 20.38
N ILE A 190 6.35 1.99 19.40
CA ILE A 190 6.33 0.65 18.84
C ILE A 190 7.58 0.56 17.96
N ALA A 191 8.56 -0.25 18.37
CA ALA A 191 9.73 -0.45 17.54
C ALA A 191 9.33 -1.33 16.35
N LEU A 192 9.36 -0.73 15.17
CA LEU A 192 9.00 -1.39 13.93
C LEU A 192 10.20 -2.14 13.36
N GLU A 193 10.09 -3.46 13.25
CA GLU A 193 11.10 -4.30 12.62
C GLU A 193 10.77 -4.50 11.14
N THR A 194 11.61 -3.97 10.25
CA THR A 194 11.46 -4.04 8.79
C THR A 194 12.42 -5.06 8.14
N GLY A 195 13.05 -5.91 8.96
CA GLY A 195 14.07 -6.86 8.52
C GLY A 195 15.28 -6.16 7.88
N SER A 196 15.58 -6.52 6.62
CA SER A 196 16.71 -5.96 5.87
C SER A 196 16.42 -4.60 5.21
N ILE A 197 15.18 -4.11 5.26
CA ILE A 197 14.79 -2.85 4.62
C ILE A 197 14.95 -1.71 5.63
N LEU A 198 16.04 -0.94 5.56
CA LEU A 198 16.32 0.11 6.55
C LEU A 198 16.14 1.53 5.99
N THR A 199 16.36 1.70 4.69
CA THR A 199 16.38 2.99 4.01
C THR A 199 15.43 3.04 2.81
N PHE A 200 15.14 4.24 2.33
CA PHE A 200 14.36 4.42 1.10
C PHE A 200 15.02 3.78 -0.13
N ARG A 201 16.36 3.65 -0.16
CA ARG A 201 17.08 2.89 -1.18
C ARG A 201 16.67 1.43 -1.15
N ASP A 202 16.65 0.81 0.02
CA ASP A 202 16.33 -0.61 0.17
C ASP A 202 14.88 -0.88 -0.28
N VAL A 203 13.95 0.02 0.08
CA VAL A 203 12.55 -0.02 -0.40
C VAL A 203 12.51 0.04 -1.93
N VAL A 204 13.21 0.99 -2.54
CA VAL A 204 13.24 1.18 -3.99
C VAL A 204 13.81 -0.05 -4.71
N GLU A 205 14.92 -0.59 -4.22
CA GLU A 205 15.57 -1.77 -4.79
C GLU A 205 14.66 -3.00 -4.69
N LYS A 206 13.96 -3.16 -3.56
CA LYS A 206 12.97 -4.24 -3.38
C LYS A 206 11.75 -4.05 -4.27
N ILE A 207 11.20 -2.84 -4.42
CA ILE A 207 10.10 -2.54 -5.37
C ILE A 207 10.49 -2.94 -6.80
N ILE A 208 11.71 -2.62 -7.21
CA ILE A 208 12.22 -3.01 -8.55
C ILE A 208 12.30 -4.53 -8.64
N ALA A 209 12.88 -5.18 -7.63
CA ALA A 209 13.06 -6.63 -7.60
C ALA A 209 11.76 -7.41 -7.71
N VAL A 210 10.72 -7.00 -6.98
CA VAL A 210 9.45 -7.73 -6.91
C VAL A 210 8.56 -7.51 -8.13
N ASN A 211 8.81 -6.43 -8.87
CA ASN A 211 8.12 -6.15 -10.13
C ASN A 211 8.84 -6.71 -11.36
N ASP A 212 10.08 -7.21 -11.20
CA ASP A 212 10.83 -7.78 -12.32
C ASP A 212 10.28 -9.16 -12.70
N PRO A 213 9.64 -9.30 -13.88
CA PRO A 213 9.04 -10.57 -14.30
C PRO A 213 10.08 -11.67 -14.59
N TYR A 214 11.37 -11.33 -14.65
CA TYR A 214 12.45 -12.28 -14.94
C TYR A 214 13.21 -12.76 -13.70
N ARG A 215 12.93 -12.17 -12.53
CA ARG A 215 13.61 -12.55 -11.27
C ARG A 215 12.93 -13.70 -10.52
N SER A 216 11.75 -14.13 -10.96
CA SER A 216 11.00 -15.26 -10.38
C SER A 216 11.54 -16.65 -10.78
N CYS A 217 12.63 -16.72 -11.53
CA CYS A 217 13.22 -17.98 -12.01
C CYS A 217 14.45 -18.46 -11.24
N GLU A 218 14.88 -17.77 -10.19
CA GLU A 218 15.96 -18.23 -9.30
C GLU A 218 15.39 -18.54 -7.92
N SER A 219 14.93 -19.79 -7.75
CA SER A 219 14.65 -20.44 -6.47
C SER A 219 15.27 -21.83 -6.47
#